data_AF-A0A645DGF4-F1
#
_entry.id   AF-A0A645DGF4-F1
#
_cell.length_a   1.000
_cell.length_b   1.000
_cell.length_c   1.000
_cell.angle_alpha   90.00
_cell.angle_beta   90.00
_cell.angle_gamma   90.00
#
_symmetry.space_group_name_H-M   'P 1'
#
loop_
_entity.id
_entity.type
_entity.pdbx_description
1 polymer ?
#
loop_
_entity_poly.entity_id
_entity_poly.type
_entity_poly.pdbx_seq_one_letter_code
_entity_poly.pdbx_strand_id
1 'polypeptide(L)'
;MVSGVEVLVKEYNQLDQTAQDLFFEMSNYQDRFGNRLYTRSIKDINPMIFNWLNLLDMNVWVILILMILVSGFTMISGLLIIILERTNMIGMLKSMGARDFSIRKVFLYLSAFLIGQGMLWGNVMGLTFCILQKEFNILRLDPATYYLSAVPIDLNPWYVILLNVGTLIVSLIMMIAPSYLVAKITPAKSIRFE
;
A
#
# COMPACT_ATOMS: atom_id res chain seq x y z
N MET A 1 -34.95 27.96 22.47
CA MET A 1 -34.53 26.68 23.07
C MET A 1 -33.41 26.13 22.22
N VAL A 2 -32.21 25.97 22.78
CA VAL A 2 -31.07 25.38 22.07
C VAL A 2 -31.21 23.87 22.19
N SER A 3 -31.36 23.16 21.06
CA SER A 3 -31.64 21.71 21.05
C SER A 3 -30.37 20.85 21.21
N GLY A 4 -29.18 21.45 21.17
CA GLY A 4 -27.90 20.74 21.30
C GLY A 4 -26.70 21.68 21.24
N VAL A 5 -25.55 21.18 21.70
CA VAL A 5 -24.24 21.84 21.60
C VAL A 5 -23.33 20.93 20.78
N GLU A 6 -22.68 21.51 19.78
CA GLU A 6 -21.72 20.79 18.92
C GLU A 6 -20.30 21.03 19.41
N VAL A 7 -19.53 19.96 19.59
CA VAL A 7 -18.12 20.01 20.00
C VAL A 7 -17.26 19.45 18.88
N LEU A 8 -16.33 20.27 18.38
CA LEU A 8 -15.41 19.91 17.30
C LEU A 8 -14.13 19.31 17.91
N VAL A 9 -13.81 18.07 17.53
CA VAL A 9 -12.57 17.39 17.96
C VAL A 9 -11.48 17.63 16.91
N LYS A 10 -10.28 18.06 17.34
CA LYS A 10 -9.15 18.35 16.43
C LYS A 10 -8.57 17.10 15.78
N GLU A 11 -8.54 15.97 16.48
CA GLU A 11 -7.99 14.71 15.99
C GLU A 11 -9.09 13.65 15.88
N TYR A 12 -9.34 13.18 14.66
CA TYR A 12 -10.33 12.13 14.40
C TYR A 12 -10.05 10.83 15.17
N ASN A 13 -8.76 10.52 15.40
CA ASN A 13 -8.36 9.31 16.12
C ASN A 13 -8.79 9.32 17.61
N GLN A 14 -9.05 10.50 18.17
CA GLN A 14 -9.51 10.68 19.55
C GLN A 14 -11.03 10.77 19.65
N LEU A 15 -11.76 10.78 18.52
CA LEU A 15 -13.19 11.06 18.48
C LEU A 15 -14.03 10.12 19.35
N ASP A 16 -13.73 8.82 19.33
CA ASP A 16 -14.47 7.84 20.14
C ASP A 16 -14.13 7.97 21.64
N GLN A 17 -12.86 8.24 21.95
CA GLN A 17 -12.39 8.45 23.33
C GLN A 17 -13.00 9.73 23.91
N THR A 18 -12.92 10.85 23.19
CA THR A 18 -13.51 12.12 23.60
C THR A 18 -15.04 12.04 23.73
N ALA A 19 -15.72 11.31 22.82
CA ALA A 19 -17.16 11.10 22.92
C ALA A 19 -17.53 10.29 24.17
N GLN A 20 -16.74 9.27 24.50
CA GLN A 20 -16.93 8.44 25.69
C GLN A 20 -16.63 9.20 26.99
N ASP A 21 -15.53 9.95 27.04
CA ASP A 21 -15.17 10.79 28.18
C ASP A 21 -16.24 11.87 28.45
N LEU A 22 -16.68 12.56 27.39
CA LEU A 22 -17.78 13.53 27.47
C LEU A 22 -19.09 12.87 27.90
N PHE A 23 -19.38 11.65 27.43
CA PHE A 23 -20.57 10.92 27.87
C PHE A 23 -20.53 10.66 29.39
N PHE A 24 -19.40 10.20 29.93
CA PHE A 24 -19.25 9.96 31.37
C PHE A 24 -19.34 11.27 32.17
N GLU A 25 -18.67 12.33 31.72
CA GLU A 25 -18.69 13.62 32.41
C GLU A 25 -20.09 14.24 32.42
N MET A 26 -20.77 14.25 31.26
CA MET A 26 -22.09 14.86 31.10
C MET A 26 -23.22 14.02 31.69
N SER A 27 -23.03 12.71 31.88
CA SER A 27 -24.02 11.83 32.52
C SER A 27 -24.31 12.20 33.98
N ASN A 28 -23.36 12.86 34.64
CA ASN A 28 -23.46 13.32 36.03
C ASN A 28 -24.07 14.72 36.15
N TYR A 29 -24.17 15.48 35.05
CA TYR A 29 -24.77 16.81 35.02
C TYR A 29 -26.25 16.74 34.63
N GLN A 30 -27.10 17.30 35.48
CA GLN A 30 -28.51 17.54 35.17
C GLN A 30 -28.72 19.03 34.91
N ASP A 31 -29.41 19.37 33.82
CA ASP A 31 -29.82 20.74 33.56
C ASP A 31 -30.84 21.22 34.62
N ARG A 32 -31.08 22.53 34.72
CA ARG A 32 -32.04 23.17 35.64
C ARG A 32 -33.47 22.61 35.52
N PHE A 33 -33.75 21.89 34.43
CA PHE A 33 -35.03 21.22 34.14
C PHE A 33 -35.02 19.70 34.43
N GLY A 34 -33.95 19.14 35.01
CA GLY A 34 -33.84 17.70 35.32
C GLY A 34 -33.54 16.81 34.10
N ASN A 35 -33.23 17.40 32.94
CA ASN A 35 -32.91 16.66 31.73
C ASN A 35 -31.46 16.17 31.74
N ARG A 36 -31.24 14.95 31.25
CA ARG A 36 -29.91 14.35 31.07
C ARG A 36 -29.39 14.68 29.68
N LEU A 37 -28.11 15.04 29.61
CA LEU A 37 -27.41 15.28 28.36
C LEU A 37 -26.86 13.96 27.82
N TYR A 38 -27.06 13.70 26.53
CA TYR A 38 -26.54 12.51 25.85
C TYR A 38 -25.53 12.94 24.80
N THR A 39 -24.30 12.48 24.95
CA THR A 39 -23.28 12.62 23.91
C THR A 39 -23.51 11.56 22.84
N ARG A 40 -23.50 11.96 21.57
CA ARG A 40 -23.52 11.05 20.42
C ARG A 40 -22.38 11.41 19.49
N SER A 41 -21.63 10.40 19.05
CA SER A 41 -20.60 10.58 18.04
C SER A 41 -21.27 10.79 16.67
N ILE A 42 -20.57 11.47 15.76
CA ILE A 42 -20.99 11.54 14.35
C ILE A 42 -21.10 10.15 13.71
N LYS A 43 -20.33 9.17 14.23
CA LYS A 43 -20.41 7.76 13.84
C LYS A 43 -21.73 7.12 14.23
N ASP A 44 -22.25 7.46 15.42
CA ASP A 44 -23.54 6.96 15.92
C ASP A 44 -24.71 7.61 15.20
N ILE A 45 -24.54 8.87 14.78
CA ILE A 45 -25.56 9.62 14.03
C ILE A 45 -25.67 9.09 12.60
N ASN A 46 -24.55 8.73 11.96
CA ASN A 46 -24.51 8.28 10.56
C ASN A 46 -23.87 6.89 10.38
N PRO A 47 -24.38 5.83 11.04
CA PRO A 47 -23.72 4.53 11.06
C PRO A 47 -23.62 3.88 9.67
N MET A 48 -24.56 4.18 8.76
CA MET A 48 -24.54 3.67 7.39
C MET A 48 -23.32 4.15 6.60
N ILE A 49 -22.95 5.43 6.70
CA ILE A 49 -21.81 6.01 5.98
C ILE A 49 -20.51 5.44 6.52
N PHE A 50 -20.36 5.38 7.85
CA PHE A 50 -19.15 4.85 8.48
C PHE A 50 -18.98 3.34 8.26
N ASN A 51 -20.07 2.57 8.28
CA ASN A 51 -20.00 1.15 7.91
C ASN A 51 -19.59 0.95 6.45
N TRP A 52 -20.13 1.76 5.54
CA TRP A 52 -19.74 1.73 4.13
C TRP A 52 -18.26 2.10 3.93
N LEU A 53 -17.76 3.15 4.61
CA LEU A 53 -16.33 3.52 4.59
C LEU A 53 -15.45 2.39 5.15
N ASN A 54 -15.83 1.75 6.26
CA ASN A 54 -15.09 0.61 6.80
C ASN A 54 -15.03 -0.58 5.81
N LEU A 55 -16.11 -0.85 5.07
CA LEU A 55 -16.11 -1.86 4.02
C LEU A 55 -15.15 -1.47 2.88
N LEU A 56 -15.12 -0.20 2.49
CA LEU A 56 -14.19 0.28 1.47
C LEU A 56 -12.73 0.11 1.93
N ASP A 57 -12.41 0.51 3.16
CA ASP A 57 -11.08 0.37 3.74
C ASP A 57 -10.62 -1.10 3.79
N MET A 58 -11.52 -2.01 4.18
CA MET A 58 -11.23 -3.46 4.15
C MET A 58 -10.93 -3.96 2.73
N ASN A 59 -11.72 -3.54 1.74
CA ASN A 59 -11.51 -3.94 0.34
C ASN A 59 -10.17 -3.45 -0.21
N VAL A 60 -9.77 -2.22 0.12
CA VAL A 60 -8.46 -1.67 -0.28
C VAL A 60 -7.32 -2.56 0.24
N TRP A 61 -7.36 -2.97 1.51
CA TRP A 61 -6.37 -3.89 2.07
C TRP A 61 -6.31 -5.23 1.33
N VAL A 62 -7.46 -5.83 1.01
CA VAL A 62 -7.53 -7.10 0.27
C VAL A 62 -6.91 -6.97 -1.12
N ILE A 63 -7.26 -5.91 -1.85
CA ILE A 63 -6.72 -5.66 -3.21
C ILE A 63 -5.21 -5.43 -3.15
N LEU A 64 -4.71 -4.66 -2.18
CA LEU A 64 -3.27 -4.40 -2.01
C LEU A 64 -2.48 -5.70 -1.77
N ILE A 65 -2.97 -6.57 -0.90
CA ILE A 65 -2.31 -7.87 -0.63
C ILE A 65 -2.28 -8.72 -1.90
N LEU A 66 -3.39 -8.79 -2.63
CA LEU A 66 -3.47 -9.55 -3.88
C LEU A 66 -2.50 -9.00 -4.93
N MET A 67 -2.43 -7.68 -5.08
CA MET A 67 -1.50 -7.04 -6.01
C MET A 67 -0.04 -7.33 -5.67
N ILE A 68 0.33 -7.28 -4.38
CA ILE A 68 1.69 -7.62 -3.93
C ILE A 68 2.02 -9.08 -4.27
N LEU A 69 1.08 -10.01 -4.04
CA LEU A 69 1.28 -11.43 -4.37
C LEU A 69 1.46 -11.64 -5.88
N VAL A 70 0.54 -11.14 -6.70
CA VAL A 70 0.58 -11.29 -8.16
C VAL A 70 1.86 -10.66 -8.74
N SER A 71 2.19 -9.45 -8.28
CA SER A 71 3.43 -8.76 -8.67
C SER A 71 4.66 -9.56 -8.26
N GLY A 72 4.69 -10.09 -7.03
CA GLY A 72 5.79 -10.90 -6.51
C GLY A 72 6.03 -12.15 -7.37
N PHE A 73 4.99 -12.91 -7.70
CA PHE A 73 5.10 -14.08 -8.58
C PHE A 73 5.61 -13.71 -9.97
N THR A 74 5.05 -12.67 -10.58
CA THR A 74 5.46 -12.20 -11.91
C THR A 74 6.94 -11.84 -11.94
N MET A 75 7.38 -11.16 -10.89
CA MET A 75 8.74 -10.71 -10.73
C MET A 75 9.73 -11.86 -10.50
N ILE A 76 9.36 -12.85 -9.69
CA ILE A 76 10.13 -14.09 -9.50
C ILE A 76 10.28 -14.82 -10.83
N SER A 77 9.17 -15.01 -11.57
CA SER A 77 9.19 -15.68 -12.87
C SER A 77 10.07 -14.94 -13.88
N GLY A 78 9.97 -13.61 -13.97
CA GLY A 78 10.82 -12.80 -14.84
C GLY A 78 12.30 -12.93 -14.51
N LEU A 79 12.66 -12.87 -13.22
CA LEU A 79 14.05 -13.03 -12.79
C LEU A 79 14.58 -14.44 -13.10
N LEU A 80 13.77 -15.48 -12.88
CA LEU A 80 14.15 -16.86 -13.21
C LEU A 80 14.40 -17.04 -14.71
N ILE A 81 13.57 -16.46 -15.57
CA ILE A 81 13.77 -16.49 -17.03
C ILE A 81 15.12 -15.85 -17.40
N ILE A 82 15.42 -14.67 -16.84
CA ILE A 82 16.70 -13.97 -17.09
C ILE A 82 17.90 -14.81 -16.64
N ILE A 83 17.79 -15.48 -15.50
CA ILE A 83 18.84 -16.38 -15.00
C ILE A 83 19.04 -17.55 -15.97
N LEU A 84 17.95 -18.18 -16.41
CA LEU A 84 18.00 -19.33 -17.31
C LEU A 84 18.62 -18.97 -18.66
N GLU A 85 18.21 -17.85 -19.25
CA GLU A 85 18.75 -17.33 -20.51
C GLU A 85 20.26 -17.04 -20.43
N ARG A 86 20.74 -16.59 -19.26
CA ARG A 86 22.16 -16.28 -19.02
C ARG A 86 22.94 -17.44 -18.39
N THR A 87 22.38 -18.64 -18.29
CA THR A 87 23.02 -19.81 -17.64
C THR A 87 24.41 -20.13 -18.22
N ASN A 88 24.58 -20.07 -19.55
CA ASN A 88 25.88 -20.34 -20.19
C ASN A 88 26.94 -19.32 -19.79
N MET A 89 26.59 -18.03 -19.69
CA MET A 89 27.51 -16.98 -19.22
C MET A 89 27.87 -17.17 -17.75
N ILE A 90 26.91 -17.56 -16.92
CA ILE A 90 27.15 -17.89 -15.51
C ILE A 90 28.13 -19.07 -15.39
N GLY A 91 27.96 -20.11 -16.20
CA GLY A 91 28.87 -21.27 -16.26
C GLY A 91 30.29 -20.88 -16.64
N MET A 92 30.45 -20.04 -17.68
CA MET A 92 31.76 -19.51 -18.08
C MET A 92 32.41 -18.68 -16.96
N LEU A 93 31.68 -17.76 -16.33
CA LEU A 93 32.19 -16.96 -15.22
C LEU A 93 32.66 -17.83 -14.04
N LYS A 94 31.89 -18.87 -13.68
CA LYS A 94 32.31 -19.83 -12.64
C LYS A 94 33.57 -20.59 -13.04
N SER A 95 33.71 -20.99 -14.31
CA SER A 95 34.91 -21.67 -14.81
C SER A 95 36.17 -20.79 -14.77
N MET A 96 36.01 -19.47 -14.91
CA MET A 96 37.07 -18.48 -14.75
C MET A 96 37.38 -18.14 -13.28
N GLY A 97 36.75 -18.82 -12.31
CA GLY A 97 36.98 -18.63 -10.87
C GLY A 97 36.04 -17.64 -10.19
N ALA A 98 34.95 -17.21 -10.83
CA ALA A 98 33.96 -16.34 -10.19
C ALA A 98 33.23 -17.07 -9.06
N ARG A 99 33.19 -16.45 -7.88
CA ARG A 99 32.49 -16.97 -6.70
C ARG A 99 30.98 -16.80 -6.86
N ASP A 100 30.20 -17.78 -6.37
CA ASP A 100 28.72 -17.74 -6.40
C ASP A 100 28.15 -16.45 -5.80
N PHE A 101 28.82 -15.90 -4.78
CA PHE A 101 28.43 -14.64 -4.15
C PHE A 101 28.51 -13.44 -5.09
N SER A 102 29.54 -13.36 -5.93
CA SER A 102 29.69 -12.27 -6.90
C SER A 102 28.58 -12.31 -7.95
N ILE A 103 28.25 -13.52 -8.42
CA ILE A 103 27.16 -13.73 -9.38
C ILE A 103 25.81 -13.34 -8.77
N ARG A 104 25.53 -13.79 -7.54
CA ARG A 104 24.31 -13.40 -6.81
C ARG A 104 24.19 -11.87 -6.65
N LYS A 105 25.29 -11.18 -6.35
CA LYS A 105 25.30 -9.72 -6.18
C LYS A 105 24.91 -9.00 -7.47
N VAL A 106 25.39 -9.48 -8.62
CA VAL A 106 25.02 -8.93 -9.94
C VAL A 106 23.53 -9.10 -10.20
N PHE A 107 22.97 -10.29 -9.94
CA PHE A 107 21.52 -10.52 -10.11
C PHE A 107 20.68 -9.67 -9.16
N LEU A 108 21.07 -9.54 -7.88
CA LEU A 108 20.37 -8.64 -6.95
C LEU A 108 20.44 -7.18 -7.39
N TYR A 109 21.54 -6.74 -8.00
CA TYR A 109 21.65 -5.38 -8.52
C TYR A 109 20.78 -5.17 -9.77
N LEU A 110 20.74 -6.15 -10.67
CA LEU A 110 19.84 -6.14 -11.83
C LEU A 110 18.36 -6.10 -11.40
N SER A 111 18.01 -6.94 -10.43
CA SER A 111 16.73 -6.95 -9.74
C SER A 111 16.35 -5.58 -9.19
N ALA A 112 17.24 -4.96 -8.40
CA ALA A 112 17.04 -3.62 -7.84
C ALA A 112 16.86 -2.56 -8.92
N PHE A 113 17.62 -2.66 -10.02
CA PHE A 113 17.50 -1.76 -11.16
C PHE A 113 16.15 -1.88 -11.88
N LEU A 114 15.68 -3.11 -12.12
CA LEU A 114 14.37 -3.37 -12.72
C LEU A 114 13.23 -2.86 -11.84
N ILE A 115 13.32 -3.07 -10.52
CA ILE A 115 12.39 -2.50 -9.54
C ILE A 115 12.39 -0.98 -9.64
N GLY A 116 13.58 -0.38 -9.59
CA GLY A 116 13.74 1.08 -9.61
C GLY A 116 13.13 1.70 -10.86
N GLN A 117 13.37 1.12 -12.05
CA GLN A 117 12.74 1.60 -13.28
C GLN A 117 11.22 1.43 -13.27
N GLY A 118 10.72 0.28 -12.82
CA GLY A 118 9.27 0.05 -12.70
C GLY A 118 8.62 1.04 -11.73
N MET A 119 9.27 1.32 -10.59
CA MET A 119 8.82 2.31 -9.62
C MET A 119 8.82 3.73 -10.20
N LEU A 120 9.87 4.13 -10.93
CA LEU A 120 9.92 5.45 -11.56
C LEU A 120 8.73 5.65 -12.51
N TRP A 121 8.52 4.72 -13.45
CA TRP A 121 7.40 4.79 -14.38
C TRP A 121 6.04 4.70 -13.69
N GLY A 122 5.91 3.83 -12.69
CA GLY A 122 4.70 3.69 -11.90
C GLY A 122 4.33 4.96 -11.14
N ASN A 123 5.31 5.63 -10.52
CA ASN A 123 5.08 6.90 -9.84
C ASN A 123 4.71 8.01 -10.82
N VAL A 124 5.38 8.10 -11.97
CA VAL A 124 5.05 9.10 -13.00
C VAL A 124 3.60 8.91 -13.45
N MET A 125 3.19 7.68 -13.80
CA MET A 125 1.82 7.40 -14.21
C MET A 125 0.80 7.63 -13.09
N GLY A 126 1.08 7.14 -11.88
CA GLY A 126 0.17 7.27 -10.73
C GLY A 126 -0.03 8.72 -10.30
N LEU A 127 1.05 9.49 -10.13
CA LEU A 127 0.97 10.90 -9.76
C LEU A 127 0.29 11.73 -10.85
N THR A 128 0.59 11.47 -12.13
CA THR A 128 -0.09 12.13 -13.24
C THR A 128 -1.60 11.88 -13.18
N PHE A 129 -2.01 10.62 -12.94
CA PHE A 129 -3.43 10.28 -12.82
C PHE A 129 -4.08 10.98 -11.62
N CYS A 130 -3.41 11.04 -10.46
CA CYS A 130 -3.92 11.74 -9.29
C CYS A 130 -4.07 13.26 -9.53
N ILE A 131 -3.10 13.90 -10.19
CA ILE A 131 -3.17 15.32 -10.52
C ILE A 131 -4.30 15.59 -11.51
N LEU A 132 -4.44 14.76 -12.55
CA LEU A 132 -5.53 14.88 -13.52
C LEU A 132 -6.89 14.72 -12.86
N GLN A 133 -7.06 13.74 -11.98
CA GLN A 133 -8.32 13.56 -11.26
C GLN A 133 -8.61 14.72 -10.31
N LYS A 134 -7.59 15.33 -9.69
CA LYS A 134 -7.76 16.51 -8.82
C LYS A 134 -8.24 17.74 -9.61
N GLU A 135 -7.64 18.01 -10.76
CA GLU A 135 -7.96 19.20 -11.57
C GLU A 135 -9.27 19.02 -12.37
N PHE A 136 -9.45 17.86 -13.00
CA PHE A 136 -10.55 17.62 -13.94
C PHE A 136 -11.76 16.91 -13.31
N ASN A 137 -11.66 16.41 -12.07
CA ASN A 137 -12.73 15.66 -11.39
C ASN A 137 -13.38 14.60 -12.31
N ILE A 138 -12.55 13.84 -13.01
CA ILE A 138 -12.96 12.92 -14.10
C ILE A 138 -13.90 11.83 -13.56
N LEU A 139 -13.57 11.27 -12.40
CA LEU A 139 -14.43 10.37 -11.63
C LEU A 139 -15.39 11.20 -10.78
N ARG A 140 -16.51 11.56 -11.38
CA ARG A 140 -17.67 12.12 -10.66
C ARG A 140 -18.43 10.97 -10.02
N LEU A 141 -18.76 11.10 -8.74
CA LEU A 141 -19.69 10.18 -8.10
C LEU A 141 -21.07 10.80 -8.11
N ASP A 142 -22.10 9.95 -8.19
CA ASP A 142 -23.47 10.40 -8.00
C ASP A 142 -23.63 10.88 -6.54
N PRO A 143 -23.88 12.18 -6.31
CA PRO A 143 -24.01 12.73 -4.96
C PRO A 143 -25.15 12.08 -4.17
N ALA A 144 -26.16 11.54 -4.86
CA ALA A 144 -27.29 10.86 -4.23
C ALA A 144 -26.89 9.51 -3.61
N THR A 145 -25.83 8.88 -4.10
CA THR A 145 -25.39 7.55 -3.63
C THR A 145 -24.13 7.65 -2.76
N TYR A 146 -23.20 8.56 -3.09
CA TYR A 146 -21.87 8.62 -2.48
C TYR A 146 -21.64 9.85 -1.59
N TYR A 147 -22.63 10.74 -1.46
CA TYR A 147 -22.56 11.96 -0.65
C TYR A 147 -21.39 12.91 -0.98
N LEU A 148 -20.67 12.65 -2.08
CA LEU A 148 -19.52 13.40 -2.59
C LEU A 148 -19.68 13.60 -4.09
N SER A 149 -19.38 14.80 -4.59
CA SER A 149 -19.50 15.12 -6.02
C SER A 149 -18.31 14.59 -6.85
N ALA A 150 -17.17 14.37 -6.21
CA ALA A 150 -15.97 13.78 -6.81
C ALA A 150 -15.11 13.13 -5.72
N VAL A 151 -14.25 12.19 -6.08
CA VAL A 151 -13.28 11.59 -5.15
C VAL A 151 -12.25 12.66 -4.77
N PRO A 152 -12.19 13.13 -3.51
CA PRO A 152 -11.16 14.06 -3.09
C PRO A 152 -9.81 13.33 -3.10
N ILE A 153 -8.82 13.93 -3.74
CA ILE A 153 -7.45 13.40 -3.74
C ILE A 153 -6.61 14.24 -2.80
N ASP A 154 -6.15 13.60 -1.73
CA ASP A 154 -5.10 14.14 -0.86
C ASP A 154 -3.75 13.50 -1.23
N LEU A 155 -2.84 14.32 -1.77
CA LEU A 155 -1.49 13.91 -2.11
C LEU A 155 -0.53 14.37 -1.02
N ASN A 156 -0.35 13.53 -0.01
CA ASN A 156 0.69 13.75 0.99
C ASN A 156 2.03 13.15 0.50
N PRO A 157 3.09 13.96 0.30
CA PRO A 157 4.40 13.47 -0.12
C PRO A 157 4.97 12.40 0.83
N TRP A 158 4.64 12.48 2.11
CA TRP A 158 5.09 11.51 3.11
C TRP A 158 4.56 10.10 2.82
N TYR A 159 3.27 9.97 2.50
CA TYR A 159 2.69 8.68 2.15
C TYR A 159 3.31 8.11 0.87
N VAL A 160 3.58 8.95 -0.13
CA VAL A 160 4.24 8.51 -1.37
C VAL A 160 5.65 7.98 -1.09
N ILE A 161 6.44 8.67 -0.28
CA ILE A 161 7.79 8.23 0.09
C ILE A 161 7.71 6.92 0.89
N LEU A 162 6.82 6.84 1.89
CA LEU A 162 6.68 5.66 2.73
C LEU A 162 6.27 4.42 1.92
N LEU A 163 5.34 4.60 0.97
CA LEU A 163 4.90 3.54 0.06
C LEU A 163 6.05 3.09 -0.84
N ASN A 164 6.79 4.02 -1.45
CA ASN A 164 7.95 3.69 -2.29
C ASN A 164 9.01 2.89 -1.52
N VAL A 165 9.40 3.37 -0.33
CA VAL A 165 10.39 2.68 0.50
C VAL A 165 9.88 1.30 0.93
N GLY A 166 8.61 1.21 1.36
CA GLY A 166 7.98 -0.04 1.75
C GLY A 166 7.96 -1.06 0.62
N THR A 167 7.49 -0.67 -0.57
CA THR A 167 7.46 -1.54 -1.75
C THR A 167 8.86 -1.98 -2.15
N LEU A 168 9.84 -1.08 -2.16
CA LEU A 168 11.22 -1.41 -2.51
C LEU A 168 11.81 -2.47 -1.56
N ILE A 169 11.61 -2.32 -0.24
CA ILE A 169 12.07 -3.28 0.76
C ILE A 169 11.39 -4.64 0.55
N VAL A 170 10.06 -4.67 0.42
CA VAL A 170 9.30 -5.92 0.26
C VAL A 170 9.70 -6.64 -1.02
N SER A 171 9.82 -5.93 -2.15
CA SER A 171 10.22 -6.49 -3.43
C SER A 171 11.66 -7.03 -3.41
N LEU A 172 12.60 -6.33 -2.75
CA LEU A 172 13.97 -6.82 -2.59
C LEU A 172 14.01 -8.09 -1.73
N ILE A 173 13.27 -8.14 -0.62
CA ILE A 173 13.18 -9.34 0.24
C ILE A 173 12.63 -10.53 -0.56
N MET A 174 11.58 -10.32 -1.36
CA MET A 174 11.04 -11.36 -2.22
C MET A 174 12.07 -11.90 -3.23
N MET A 175 12.92 -11.02 -3.78
CA MET A 175 13.94 -11.41 -4.77
C MET A 175 15.16 -12.14 -4.19
N ILE A 176 15.37 -12.06 -2.88
CA ILE A 176 16.42 -12.84 -2.22
C ILE A 176 16.16 -14.34 -2.43
N ALA A 177 14.92 -14.82 -2.32
CA ALA A 177 14.56 -16.24 -2.48
C ALA A 177 15.01 -16.85 -3.83
N PRO A 178 14.64 -16.33 -5.01
CA PRO A 178 15.12 -16.85 -6.30
C PRO A 178 16.62 -16.63 -6.51
N SER A 179 17.23 -15.60 -5.93
CA SER A 179 18.69 -15.40 -6.03
C SER A 179 19.50 -16.57 -5.42
N TYR A 180 18.94 -17.27 -4.43
CA TYR A 180 19.58 -18.45 -3.86
C TYR A 180 19.61 -19.63 -4.85
N LEU A 181 18.62 -19.77 -5.74
CA LEU A 181 18.59 -20.81 -6.78
C LEU A 181 19.78 -20.70 -7.74
N VAL A 182 20.28 -19.49 -8.01
CA VAL A 182 21.44 -19.25 -8.89
C VAL A 182 22.68 -20.01 -8.44
N ALA A 183 22.89 -20.19 -7.12
CA ALA A 183 24.05 -20.93 -6.63
C ALA A 183 23.95 -22.44 -6.85
N LYS A 184 22.75 -22.99 -7.01
CA LYS A 184 22.56 -24.42 -7.30
C LYS A 184 22.78 -24.76 -8.77
N ILE A 185 23.01 -23.77 -9.64
CA ILE A 185 23.35 -24.01 -11.05
C ILE A 185 24.81 -24.49 -11.12
N THR A 186 24.98 -25.79 -11.36
CA THR A 186 26.28 -26.46 -11.49
C THR A 186 26.72 -26.49 -12.97
N PRO A 187 27.96 -26.09 -13.30
CA PRO A 187 28.45 -25.98 -14.68
C PRO A 187 28.42 -27.30 -15.48
N ALA A 188 28.45 -28.46 -14.80
CA ALA A 188 28.47 -29.77 -15.46
C ALA A 188 27.18 -30.13 -16.22
N LYS A 189 26.05 -29.44 -15.96
CA LYS A 189 24.79 -29.66 -16.70
C LYS A 189 24.58 -28.71 -17.88
N SER A 190 25.27 -27.57 -17.95
CA SER A 190 25.05 -26.57 -19.02
C SER A 190 25.75 -26.90 -20.33
N ILE A 191 26.80 -27.71 -20.32
CA ILE A 191 27.57 -28.08 -21.53
C ILE A 191 27.00 -29.31 -22.25
N ARG A 192 26.09 -30.06 -21.61
CA ARG A 192 25.59 -31.34 -22.16
C ARG A 192 24.23 -31.24 -22.88
N PHE A 193 23.79 -30.02 -23.19
CA PHE A 193 22.53 -29.73 -23.88
C PHE A 193 22.73 -28.90 -25.16
N GLU A 194 23.93 -28.92 -25.74
CA GLU A 194 24.08 -28.81 -27.20
C GLU A 194 24.06 -30.21 -27.81
#